data_AF-A0A2A6JKP3-F1
#
_entry.id   AF-A0A2A6JKP3-F1
#
_cell.length_a   1.000
_cell.length_b   1.000
_cell.length_c   1.000
_cell.angle_alpha   90.00
_cell.angle_beta   90.00
_cell.angle_gamma   90.00
#
_symmetry.space_group_name_H-M   'P 1'
#
loop_
_entity.id
_entity.type
_entity.pdbx_description
1 polymer ?
#
loop_
_entity_poly.entity_id
_entity_poly.type
_entity_poly.pdbx_seq_one_letter_code
_entity_poly.pdbx_strand_id
1 'polypeptide(L)'
;MFDLSRSVQNLPRTNKPLRVAVRQLHWFKAAFHTHAALCDEAMACDFAIDDVKLAGAFVRWLENIDRQKPKEKAERREFFQFAPSIVLRELVADMPIEAARAPAHVDPKSPAAFWPEGYVVTTFCLTVYAATMDQEFHVDVHVNQMVDDLRSWWSFRENANQDMNYAAGFFQMLLGNEPNWWMPSNFSARTRSVGDVDNVNAPPPN
;
A
#
# COMPACT_ATOMS: atom_id res chain seq x y z
N MET A 1 36.93 10.23 -14.21
CA MET A 1 37.27 10.03 -12.79
C MET A 1 35.97 9.89 -12.02
N PHE A 2 35.78 8.80 -11.26
CA PHE A 2 34.57 8.59 -10.46
C PHE A 2 34.59 9.54 -9.25
N ASP A 3 33.62 10.46 -9.17
CA ASP A 3 33.48 11.41 -8.08
C ASP A 3 32.52 10.85 -7.03
N LEU A 4 33.09 10.14 -6.05
CA LEU A 4 32.36 9.52 -4.96
C LEU A 4 31.56 10.55 -4.14
N SER A 5 32.08 11.77 -3.97
CA SER A 5 31.42 12.82 -3.19
C SER A 5 30.13 13.27 -3.84
N ARG A 6 30.15 13.46 -5.17
CA ARG A 6 28.95 13.75 -5.97
C ARG A 6 27.95 12.59 -5.95
N SER A 7 28.42 11.35 -6.00
CA SER A 7 27.55 10.16 -5.88
C SER A 7 26.89 10.05 -4.51
N VAL A 8 27.61 10.36 -3.42
CA VAL A 8 27.07 10.36 -2.05
C VAL A 8 26.02 11.46 -1.85
N GLN A 9 26.23 12.64 -2.44
CA GLN A 9 25.26 13.75 -2.37
C GLN A 9 23.95 13.47 -3.12
N ASN A 10 23.97 12.56 -4.09
CA ASN A 10 22.79 12.14 -4.84
C ASN A 10 22.03 10.98 -4.18
N LEU A 11 22.50 10.45 -3.05
CA LEU A 11 21.75 9.44 -2.29
C LEU A 11 20.44 10.04 -1.77
N PRO A 12 19.32 9.29 -1.78
CA PRO A 12 18.06 9.74 -1.20
C PRO A 12 18.26 10.18 0.25
N ARG A 13 17.62 11.30 0.63
CA ARG A 13 17.69 11.80 2.01
C ARG A 13 17.00 10.79 2.93
N THR A 14 17.64 10.47 4.05
CA THR A 14 17.07 9.59 5.08
C THR A 14 17.16 10.25 6.45
N ASN A 15 16.12 10.11 7.25
CA ASN A 15 16.07 10.57 8.64
C ASN A 15 16.62 9.53 9.63
N LYS A 16 17.10 8.38 9.13
CA LYS A 16 17.72 7.30 9.91
C LYS A 16 19.17 7.08 9.43
N PRO A 17 20.05 6.49 10.25
CA PRO A 17 21.37 6.09 9.79
C PRO A 17 21.28 5.21 8.52
N LEU A 18 22.14 5.43 7.53
CA LEU A 18 22.10 4.72 6.24
C LEU A 18 22.00 3.19 6.40
N ARG A 19 22.73 2.61 7.35
CA ARG A 19 22.65 1.17 7.69
C ARG A 19 21.24 0.69 8.03
N VAL A 20 20.44 1.53 8.71
CA VAL A 20 19.07 1.20 9.12
C VAL A 20 18.14 1.26 7.91
N ALA A 21 18.28 2.29 7.08
CA ALA A 21 17.51 2.41 5.83
C ALA A 21 17.79 1.24 4.88
N VAL A 22 19.07 0.88 4.70
CA VAL A 22 19.48 -0.28 3.90
C VAL A 22 18.92 -1.58 4.46
N ARG A 23 18.96 -1.79 5.79
CA ARG A 23 18.36 -2.98 6.41
C ARG A 23 16.85 -3.04 6.23
N GLN A 24 16.15 -1.92 6.33
CA GLN A 24 14.70 -1.86 6.13
C GLN A 24 14.33 -2.20 4.69
N LEU A 25 15.04 -1.64 3.71
CA LEU A 25 14.83 -1.98 2.30
C LEU A 25 15.13 -3.46 2.03
N HIS A 26 16.25 -3.97 2.54
CA HIS A 26 16.61 -5.39 2.37
C HIS A 26 15.54 -6.32 2.96
N TRP A 27 15.08 -6.03 4.19
CA TRP A 27 14.00 -6.78 4.81
C TRP A 27 12.71 -6.69 4.01
N PHE A 28 12.34 -5.51 3.54
CA PHE A 28 11.11 -5.30 2.76
C PHE A 28 11.13 -6.11 1.46
N LYS A 29 12.26 -6.08 0.73
CA LYS A 29 12.44 -6.91 -0.48
C LYS A 29 12.35 -8.40 -0.14
N ALA A 30 13.08 -8.86 0.87
CA ALA A 30 13.06 -10.27 1.26
C ALA A 30 11.66 -10.75 1.66
N ALA A 31 10.91 -9.93 2.41
CA ALA A 31 9.54 -10.22 2.82
C ALA A 31 8.60 -10.29 1.60
N PHE A 32 8.73 -9.36 0.65
CA PHE A 32 7.93 -9.35 -0.57
C PHE A 32 8.21 -10.59 -1.44
N HIS A 33 9.49 -10.92 -1.67
CA HIS A 33 9.88 -12.12 -2.41
C HIS A 33 9.36 -13.40 -1.75
N THR A 34 9.45 -13.49 -0.42
CA THR A 34 8.94 -14.64 0.32
C THR A 34 7.42 -14.77 0.18
N HIS A 35 6.70 -13.64 0.28
CA HIS A 35 5.25 -13.62 0.12
C HIS A 35 4.82 -13.98 -1.31
N ALA A 36 5.50 -13.43 -2.32
CA ALA A 36 5.25 -13.76 -3.72
C ALA A 36 5.49 -15.25 -4.01
N ALA A 37 6.56 -15.85 -3.46
CA ALA A 37 6.82 -17.29 -3.60
C ALA A 37 5.72 -18.16 -2.96
N LEU A 38 5.17 -17.75 -1.82
CA LEU A 38 4.01 -18.43 -1.21
C LEU A 38 2.77 -18.35 -2.13
N CYS A 39 2.54 -17.19 -2.76
CA CYS A 39 1.46 -17.04 -3.73
C CYS A 39 1.73 -17.82 -5.02
N ASP A 40 2.96 -17.86 -5.53
CA ASP A 40 3.37 -18.67 -6.69
C ASP A 40 3.01 -20.13 -6.47
N GLU A 41 3.41 -20.71 -5.34
CA GLU A 41 3.10 -22.10 -4.97
C GLU A 41 1.60 -22.35 -4.86
N ALA A 42 0.87 -21.46 -4.16
CA ALA A 42 -0.57 -21.60 -3.98
C ALA A 42 -1.35 -21.48 -5.30
N MET A 43 -0.89 -20.61 -6.21
CA MET A 43 -1.58 -20.29 -7.46
C MET A 43 -1.11 -21.14 -8.65
N ALA A 44 0.02 -21.85 -8.50
CA ALA A 44 0.79 -22.43 -9.60
C ALA A 44 1.05 -21.38 -10.71
N CYS A 45 1.52 -20.22 -10.27
CA CYS A 45 1.92 -19.10 -11.11
C CYS A 45 3.44 -18.92 -11.01
N ASP A 46 4.05 -18.29 -12.01
CA ASP A 46 5.44 -17.81 -11.89
C ASP A 46 5.41 -16.28 -11.90
N PHE A 47 5.84 -15.66 -10.80
CA PHE A 47 5.99 -14.21 -10.72
C PHE A 47 7.43 -13.78 -11.04
N ALA A 48 7.54 -12.78 -11.93
CA ALA A 48 8.76 -12.01 -12.12
C ALA A 48 8.68 -10.73 -11.29
N ILE A 49 9.70 -10.46 -10.45
CA ILE A 49 9.75 -9.28 -9.60
C ILE A 49 10.82 -8.31 -10.11
N ASP A 50 10.42 -7.06 -10.33
CA ASP A 50 11.31 -5.93 -10.60
C ASP A 50 11.72 -5.28 -9.28
N ASP A 51 12.92 -5.64 -8.83
CA ASP A 51 13.53 -5.14 -7.60
C ASP A 51 13.79 -3.62 -7.60
N VAL A 52 13.92 -2.99 -8.78
CA VAL A 52 14.13 -1.55 -8.90
C VAL A 52 12.81 -0.82 -8.64
N LYS A 53 11.72 -1.28 -9.26
CA LYS A 53 10.37 -0.77 -9.00
C LYS A 53 9.96 -0.99 -7.54
N LEU A 54 10.25 -2.17 -7.00
CA LEU A 54 9.94 -2.51 -5.61
C LEU A 54 10.66 -1.56 -4.63
N ALA A 55 11.94 -1.28 -4.86
CA ALA A 55 12.70 -0.32 -4.08
C ALA A 55 12.16 1.12 -4.24
N GLY A 56 11.77 1.50 -5.46
CA GLY A 56 11.13 2.79 -5.74
C GLY A 56 9.84 3.00 -4.93
N ALA A 57 8.94 2.00 -4.95
CA ALA A 57 7.70 2.01 -4.18
C ALA A 57 7.96 2.13 -2.67
N PHE A 58 8.94 1.39 -2.14
CA PHE A 58 9.34 1.48 -0.74
C PHE A 58 9.82 2.88 -0.35
N VAL A 59 10.68 3.51 -1.17
CA VAL A 59 11.20 4.86 -0.89
C VAL A 59 10.06 5.88 -0.90
N ARG A 60 9.19 5.86 -1.92
CA ARG A 60 8.05 6.78 -2.00
C ARG A 60 7.06 6.58 -0.85
N TRP A 61 6.87 5.34 -0.40
CA TRP A 61 6.07 5.05 0.79
C TRP A 61 6.67 5.71 2.03
N LEU A 62 7.97 5.54 2.29
CA LEU A 62 8.63 6.18 3.44
C LEU A 62 8.53 7.71 3.40
N GLU A 63 8.70 8.31 2.23
CA GLU A 63 8.56 9.76 2.05
C GLU A 63 7.13 10.23 2.34
N ASN A 64 6.12 9.51 1.85
CA ASN A 64 4.72 9.84 2.12
C ASN A 64 4.37 9.69 3.61
N ILE A 65 4.86 8.64 4.26
CA ILE A 65 4.68 8.44 5.70
C ILE A 65 5.30 9.61 6.47
N ASP A 66 6.53 10.01 6.13
CA ASP A 66 7.21 11.10 6.84
C ASP A 66 6.46 12.44 6.70
N ARG A 67 5.89 12.72 5.52
CA ARG A 67 5.09 13.92 5.25
C ARG A 67 3.75 13.95 6.01
N GLN A 68 3.18 12.79 6.33
CA GLN A 68 1.84 12.66 6.89
C GLN A 68 1.81 12.31 8.38
N LYS A 69 2.97 12.12 9.02
CA LYS A 69 3.06 11.79 10.45
C LYS A 69 2.29 12.81 11.30
N PRO A 70 1.35 12.35 12.15
CA PRO A 70 0.67 13.25 13.07
C PRO A 70 1.64 13.84 14.09
N LYS A 71 1.37 15.08 14.49
CA LYS A 71 2.09 15.75 15.59
C LYS A 71 1.57 15.26 16.94
N GLU A 72 0.27 15.01 17.03
CA GLU A 72 -0.39 14.59 18.25
C GLU A 72 -0.19 13.10 18.53
N LYS A 73 0.14 12.76 19.78
CA LYS A 73 0.31 11.36 20.19
C LYS A 73 -0.98 10.55 20.08
N ALA A 74 -2.13 11.19 20.28
CA ALA A 74 -3.45 10.55 20.23
C ALA A 74 -3.76 9.96 18.85
N GLU A 75 -3.29 10.59 17.77
CA GLU A 75 -3.57 10.16 16.39
C GLU A 75 -2.62 9.06 15.90
N ARG A 76 -1.59 8.70 16.68
CA ARG A 76 -0.57 7.74 16.23
C ARG A 76 -1.17 6.39 15.87
N ARG A 77 -2.09 5.88 16.70
CA ARG A 77 -2.71 4.57 16.47
C ARG A 77 -3.47 4.54 15.14
N GLU A 78 -4.30 5.54 14.89
CA GLU A 78 -5.01 5.69 13.61
C GLU A 78 -4.04 5.82 12.44
N PHE A 79 -2.93 6.54 12.62
CA PHE A 79 -1.90 6.66 11.59
C PHE A 79 -1.24 5.32 11.27
N PHE A 80 -1.00 4.47 12.27
CA PHE A 80 -0.50 3.10 12.06
C PHE A 80 -1.47 2.24 11.26
N GLN A 81 -2.78 2.43 11.44
CA GLN A 81 -3.82 1.74 10.67
C GLN A 81 -3.92 2.27 9.23
N PHE A 82 -3.66 3.57 9.04
CA PHE A 82 -3.70 4.22 7.74
C PHE A 82 -2.44 3.96 6.90
N ALA A 83 -1.26 3.94 7.52
CA ALA A 83 0.04 3.85 6.85
C ALA A 83 0.19 2.73 5.79
N PRO A 84 -0.36 1.51 5.98
CA PRO A 84 -0.25 0.46 4.98
C PRO A 84 -1.05 0.73 3.70
N SER A 85 -2.08 1.58 3.75
CA SER A 85 -2.83 1.99 2.55
C SER A 85 -1.95 2.75 1.54
N ILE A 86 -0.95 3.48 2.05
CA ILE A 86 0.01 4.22 1.23
C ILE A 86 0.95 3.24 0.50
N VAL A 87 1.44 2.20 1.17
CA VAL A 87 2.35 1.25 0.50
C VAL A 87 1.62 0.48 -0.61
N LEU A 88 0.35 0.11 -0.41
CA LEU A 88 -0.42 -0.51 -1.50
C LEU A 88 -0.53 0.42 -2.70
N ARG A 89 -0.87 1.71 -2.47
CA ARG A 89 -0.90 2.72 -3.53
C ARG A 89 0.42 2.79 -4.29
N GLU A 90 1.55 2.81 -3.59
CA GLU A 90 2.87 2.90 -4.23
C GLU A 90 3.24 1.64 -5.01
N LEU A 91 2.85 0.45 -4.53
CA LEU A 91 3.05 -0.82 -5.22
C LEU A 91 2.17 -0.93 -6.46
N VAL A 92 0.89 -0.54 -6.37
CA VAL A 92 -0.05 -0.57 -7.51
C VAL A 92 0.37 0.44 -8.59
N ALA A 93 0.91 1.60 -8.20
CA ALA A 93 1.36 2.62 -9.15
C ALA A 93 2.49 2.15 -10.06
N ASP A 94 3.49 1.43 -9.53
CA ASP A 94 4.64 0.96 -10.33
C ASP A 94 4.47 -0.49 -10.82
N MET A 95 3.61 -1.26 -10.15
CA MET A 95 3.42 -2.71 -10.28
C MET A 95 4.76 -3.47 -10.43
N PRO A 96 5.47 -3.75 -9.32
CA PRO A 96 6.81 -4.33 -9.35
C PRO A 96 6.80 -5.86 -9.58
N ILE A 97 5.66 -6.45 -9.89
CA ILE A 97 5.48 -7.89 -10.06
C ILE A 97 4.66 -8.13 -11.33
N GLU A 98 4.99 -9.20 -12.04
CA GLU A 98 4.30 -9.61 -13.27
C GLU A 98 4.12 -11.12 -13.28
N ALA A 99 2.91 -11.61 -13.57
CA ALA A 99 2.66 -13.02 -13.77
C ALA A 99 3.14 -13.46 -15.15
N ALA A 100 4.15 -14.33 -15.22
CA ALA A 100 4.64 -14.87 -16.49
C ALA A 100 3.63 -15.82 -17.16
N ARG A 101 2.70 -16.37 -16.37
CA ARG A 101 1.61 -17.24 -16.83
C ARG A 101 0.37 -17.04 -15.99
N ALA A 102 -0.79 -17.39 -16.56
CA ALA A 102 -2.04 -17.38 -15.81
C ALA A 102 -2.00 -18.41 -14.66
N PRO A 103 -2.55 -18.08 -13.48
CA PRO A 103 -2.71 -19.01 -12.37
C PRO A 103 -3.47 -20.28 -12.77
N ALA A 104 -2.97 -21.45 -12.35
CA ALA A 104 -3.54 -22.75 -12.73
C ALA A 104 -4.26 -23.47 -11.58
N HIS A 105 -3.97 -23.15 -10.31
CA HIS A 105 -4.48 -23.87 -9.13
C HIS A 105 -5.50 -23.08 -8.30
N VAL A 106 -6.06 -22.01 -8.85
CA VAL A 106 -7.12 -21.21 -8.20
C VAL A 106 -8.43 -21.30 -8.97
N ASP A 107 -9.54 -20.98 -8.31
CA ASP A 107 -10.82 -20.79 -8.99
C ASP A 107 -10.66 -19.72 -10.09
N PRO A 108 -10.98 -20.00 -11.36
CA PRO A 108 -10.94 -19.02 -12.44
C PRO A 108 -11.81 -17.76 -12.19
N LYS A 109 -12.76 -17.84 -11.26
CA LYS A 109 -13.60 -16.71 -10.82
C LYS A 109 -13.09 -16.04 -9.54
N SER A 110 -11.91 -16.40 -9.05
CA SER A 110 -11.29 -15.76 -7.90
C SER A 110 -10.60 -14.44 -8.29
N PRO A 111 -10.46 -13.51 -7.33
CA PRO A 111 -9.58 -12.35 -7.47
C PRO A 111 -8.15 -12.69 -7.88
N ALA A 112 -7.60 -13.78 -7.32
CA ALA A 112 -6.26 -14.26 -7.60
C ALA A 112 -6.08 -14.68 -9.07
N ALA A 113 -7.10 -15.31 -9.67
CA ALA A 113 -7.09 -15.62 -11.11
C ALA A 113 -7.25 -14.37 -11.99
N PHE A 114 -8.08 -13.41 -11.55
CA PHE A 114 -8.43 -12.22 -12.32
C PHE A 114 -7.30 -11.19 -12.43
N TRP A 115 -6.61 -10.92 -11.33
CA TRP A 115 -5.51 -9.98 -11.28
C TRP A 115 -4.44 -10.47 -10.31
N PRO A 116 -3.61 -11.45 -10.72
CA PRO A 116 -2.68 -12.11 -9.83
C PRO A 116 -1.66 -11.14 -9.22
N GLU A 117 -1.16 -10.18 -9.99
CA GLU A 117 -0.22 -9.16 -9.51
C GLU A 117 -0.85 -8.28 -8.42
N GLY A 118 -2.05 -7.76 -8.68
CA GLY A 118 -2.82 -6.97 -7.73
C GLY A 118 -3.13 -7.76 -6.46
N TYR A 119 -3.42 -9.05 -6.60
CA TYR A 119 -3.69 -9.94 -5.48
C TYR A 119 -2.47 -10.12 -4.58
N VAL A 120 -1.30 -10.37 -5.16
CA VAL A 120 -0.04 -10.51 -4.39
C VAL A 120 0.29 -9.21 -3.65
N VAL A 121 0.27 -8.06 -4.31
CA VAL A 121 0.64 -6.80 -3.64
C VAL A 121 -0.34 -6.43 -2.53
N THR A 122 -1.64 -6.69 -2.72
CA THR A 122 -2.69 -6.41 -1.72
C THR A 122 -2.56 -7.32 -0.50
N THR A 123 -2.44 -8.63 -0.72
CA THR A 123 -2.31 -9.61 0.36
C THR A 123 -0.99 -9.49 1.10
N PHE A 124 0.08 -9.07 0.43
CA PHE A 124 1.35 -8.72 1.09
C PHE A 124 1.14 -7.56 2.08
N CYS A 125 0.49 -6.47 1.65
CA CYS A 125 0.19 -5.34 2.52
C CYS A 125 -0.69 -5.74 3.72
N LEU A 126 -1.70 -6.59 3.50
CA LEU A 126 -2.53 -7.13 4.59
C LEU A 126 -1.71 -7.98 5.57
N THR A 127 -0.81 -8.82 5.07
CA THR A 127 0.03 -9.70 5.89
C THR A 127 1.00 -8.90 6.76
N VAL A 128 1.68 -7.91 6.17
CA VAL A 128 2.58 -7.01 6.91
C VAL A 128 1.79 -6.19 7.94
N TYR A 129 0.60 -5.70 7.58
CA TYR A 129 -0.27 -4.98 8.51
C TYR A 129 -0.71 -5.86 9.68
N ALA A 130 -1.23 -7.07 9.42
CA ALA A 130 -1.65 -8.00 10.46
C ALA A 130 -0.51 -8.35 11.43
N ALA A 131 0.67 -8.68 10.90
CA ALA A 131 1.85 -8.94 11.73
C ALA A 131 2.26 -7.72 12.58
N THR A 132 2.18 -6.51 12.02
CA THR A 132 2.50 -5.27 12.74
C THR A 132 1.48 -5.00 13.85
N MET A 133 0.19 -5.21 13.59
CA MET A 133 -0.86 -4.97 14.57
C MET A 133 -0.83 -5.95 15.74
N ASP A 134 -0.53 -7.22 15.47
CA ASP A 134 -0.31 -8.21 16.52
C ASP A 134 0.92 -7.86 17.37
N GLN A 135 2.05 -7.50 16.74
CA GLN A 135 3.29 -7.18 17.46
C GLN A 135 3.21 -5.90 18.30
N GLU A 136 2.63 -4.82 17.75
CA GLU A 136 2.65 -3.49 18.39
C GLU A 136 1.45 -3.27 19.32
N PHE A 137 0.32 -3.95 19.06
CA PHE A 137 -0.94 -3.68 19.76
C PHE A 137 -1.65 -4.94 20.29
N HIS A 138 -1.16 -6.15 19.99
CA HIS A 138 -1.82 -7.42 20.33
C HIS A 138 -3.27 -7.47 19.83
N VAL A 139 -3.49 -6.99 18.59
CA VAL A 139 -4.81 -6.93 17.95
C VAL A 139 -4.85 -7.88 16.76
N ASP A 140 -5.84 -8.77 16.77
CA ASP A 140 -6.20 -9.57 15.60
C ASP A 140 -6.84 -8.69 14.52
N VAL A 141 -6.32 -8.79 13.29
CA VAL A 141 -6.86 -8.06 12.14
C VAL A 141 -7.96 -8.87 11.48
N HIS A 142 -9.16 -8.28 11.40
CA HIS A 142 -10.24 -8.81 10.58
C HIS A 142 -10.21 -8.16 9.20
N VAL A 143 -10.20 -8.99 8.15
CA VAL A 143 -10.28 -8.56 6.75
C VAL A 143 -11.71 -8.77 6.26
N ASN A 144 -12.26 -7.74 5.62
CA ASN A 144 -13.60 -7.77 5.05
C ASN A 144 -13.69 -8.86 3.94
N GLN A 145 -14.85 -9.52 3.84
CA GLN A 145 -15.14 -10.52 2.79
C GLN A 145 -15.02 -9.97 1.37
N MET A 146 -15.00 -8.65 1.21
CA MET A 146 -14.62 -7.96 -0.04
C MET A 146 -13.30 -8.47 -0.64
N VAL A 147 -12.37 -8.98 0.16
CA VAL A 147 -11.12 -9.57 -0.34
C VAL A 147 -11.35 -10.76 -1.28
N ASP A 148 -12.47 -11.48 -1.11
CA ASP A 148 -12.84 -12.65 -1.92
C ASP A 148 -13.85 -12.31 -3.04
N ASP A 149 -14.39 -11.08 -3.07
CA ASP A 149 -15.42 -10.67 -4.05
C ASP A 149 -14.82 -10.17 -5.36
N LEU A 150 -14.88 -10.99 -6.42
CA LEU A 150 -14.39 -10.66 -7.75
C LEU A 150 -14.94 -9.32 -8.29
N ARG A 151 -16.18 -8.94 -7.98
CA ARG A 151 -16.75 -7.66 -8.47
C ARG A 151 -16.02 -6.46 -7.88
N SER A 152 -15.69 -6.53 -6.59
CA SER A 152 -14.89 -5.51 -5.92
C SER A 152 -13.49 -5.37 -6.53
N TRP A 153 -12.88 -6.49 -6.94
CA TRP A 153 -11.58 -6.48 -7.63
C TRP A 153 -11.61 -5.88 -9.04
N TRP A 154 -12.70 -6.10 -9.78
CA TRP A 154 -12.92 -5.38 -11.04
C TRP A 154 -12.96 -3.87 -10.84
N SER A 155 -13.75 -3.41 -9.87
CA SER A 155 -13.83 -1.98 -9.52
C SER A 155 -12.46 -1.46 -9.09
N PHE A 156 -11.76 -2.20 -8.24
CA PHE A 156 -10.44 -1.80 -7.76
C PHE A 156 -9.44 -1.64 -8.90
N ARG A 157 -9.28 -2.66 -9.77
CA ARG A 157 -8.33 -2.61 -10.88
C ARG A 157 -8.63 -1.47 -11.84
N GLU A 158 -9.90 -1.30 -12.19
CA GLU A 158 -10.33 -0.22 -13.10
C GLU A 158 -10.03 1.16 -12.51
N ASN A 159 -10.46 1.42 -11.28
CA ASN A 159 -10.25 2.73 -10.66
C ASN A 159 -8.78 3.00 -10.34
N ALA A 160 -8.01 1.99 -9.92
CA ALA A 160 -6.59 2.17 -9.62
C ALA A 160 -5.74 2.48 -10.86
N ASN A 161 -6.15 2.00 -12.04
CA ASN A 161 -5.52 2.37 -13.31
C ASN A 161 -5.81 3.83 -13.70
N GLN A 162 -6.94 4.39 -13.26
CA GLN A 162 -7.31 5.79 -13.52
C GLN A 162 -6.71 6.75 -12.47
N ASP A 163 -6.81 6.39 -11.19
CA ASP A 163 -6.24 7.11 -10.07
C ASP A 163 -5.67 6.14 -9.03
N MET A 164 -4.35 6.12 -8.92
CA MET A 164 -3.62 5.30 -7.94
C MET A 164 -4.06 5.54 -6.50
N ASN A 165 -4.59 6.73 -6.17
CA ASN A 165 -5.08 7.02 -4.82
C ASN A 165 -6.25 6.10 -4.43
N TYR A 166 -7.00 5.57 -5.40
CA TYR A 166 -8.08 4.61 -5.15
C TYR A 166 -7.57 3.35 -4.42
N ALA A 167 -6.33 2.92 -4.68
CA ALA A 167 -5.74 1.78 -4.00
C ALA A 167 -5.63 1.97 -2.48
N ALA A 168 -5.35 3.20 -2.04
CA ALA A 168 -5.33 3.51 -0.61
C ALA A 168 -6.74 3.42 0.00
N GLY A 169 -7.76 3.87 -0.73
CA GLY A 169 -9.15 3.79 -0.29
C GLY A 169 -9.66 2.35 -0.24
N PHE A 170 -9.37 1.56 -1.27
CA PHE A 170 -9.70 0.14 -1.32
C PHE A 170 -9.09 -0.63 -0.15
N PHE A 171 -7.80 -0.39 0.17
CA PHE A 171 -7.17 -1.03 1.33
C PHE A 171 -7.87 -0.70 2.64
N GLN A 172 -8.30 0.56 2.82
CA GLN A 172 -9.07 0.97 4.00
C GLN A 172 -10.39 0.22 4.10
N MET A 173 -11.11 0.02 2.99
CA MET A 173 -12.34 -0.78 2.97
C MET A 173 -12.10 -2.24 3.36
N LEU A 174 -11.00 -2.84 2.90
CA LEU A 174 -10.63 -4.21 3.30
C LEU A 174 -10.42 -4.34 4.80
N LEU A 175 -10.00 -3.26 5.47
CA LEU A 175 -9.87 -3.19 6.92
C LEU A 175 -11.14 -2.74 7.65
N GLY A 176 -12.25 -2.58 6.93
CA GLY A 176 -13.55 -2.16 7.47
C GLY A 176 -13.68 -0.66 7.74
N ASN A 177 -12.78 0.17 7.21
CA ASN A 177 -12.84 1.62 7.35
C ASN A 177 -13.60 2.25 6.18
N GLU A 178 -14.20 3.42 6.42
CA GLU A 178 -14.76 4.28 5.37
C GLU A 178 -13.70 5.27 4.87
N PRO A 179 -13.17 5.11 3.65
CA PRO A 179 -12.15 6.03 3.13
C PRO A 179 -12.77 7.37 2.71
N ASN A 180 -12.01 8.46 2.88
CA ASN A 180 -12.33 9.72 2.24
C ASN A 180 -11.95 9.64 0.75
N TRP A 181 -12.94 9.38 -0.12
CA TRP A 181 -12.71 9.23 -1.56
C TRP A 181 -12.19 10.47 -2.29
N TRP A 182 -12.31 11.68 -1.72
CA TRP A 182 -11.68 12.87 -2.30
C TRP A 182 -10.17 12.89 -2.08
N MET A 183 -9.70 12.35 -0.94
CA MET A 183 -8.28 12.33 -0.58
C MET A 183 -7.91 11.03 0.16
N PRO A 184 -8.05 9.85 -0.48
CA PRO A 184 -7.95 8.57 0.21
C PRO A 184 -6.53 8.25 0.67
N SER A 185 -5.53 8.93 0.10
CA SER A 185 -4.11 8.84 0.46
C SER A 185 -3.63 9.95 1.40
N ASN A 186 -4.54 10.79 1.94
CA ASN A 186 -4.22 11.87 2.87
C ASN A 186 -4.81 11.61 4.27
N PHE A 187 -3.94 11.28 5.23
CA PHE A 187 -4.32 11.00 6.61
C PHE A 187 -5.05 12.15 7.28
N SER A 188 -4.62 13.40 7.06
CA SER A 188 -5.22 14.57 7.70
C SER A 188 -6.60 14.91 7.14
N ALA A 189 -6.94 14.42 5.94
CA ALA A 189 -8.26 14.62 5.34
C ALA A 189 -9.31 13.63 5.87
N ARG A 190 -8.93 12.61 6.65
CA ARG A 190 -9.87 11.60 7.19
C ARG A 190 -10.92 12.17 8.13
N THR A 191 -10.60 13.27 8.82
CA THR A 191 -11.48 13.91 9.81
C THR A 191 -12.41 14.94 9.18
N ARG A 192 -12.21 15.32 7.91
CA ARG A 192 -13.20 16.12 7.18
C ARG A 192 -14.34 15.20 6.78
N SER A 193 -15.44 15.29 7.52
CA SER A 193 -16.70 14.72 7.06
C SER A 193 -17.13 15.39 5.75
N VAL A 194 -17.88 14.67 4.92
CA VAL A 194 -18.46 15.18 3.66
C VAL A 194 -19.24 16.49 3.87
N GLY A 195 -19.73 16.77 5.08
CA GLY A 195 -20.44 18.00 5.43
C GLY A 195 -19.58 19.26 5.61
N ASP A 196 -18.25 19.16 5.74
CA ASP A 196 -17.39 20.34 5.89
C ASP A 196 -17.03 20.99 4.54
N VAL A 197 -17.18 20.28 3.42
CA VAL A 197 -16.81 20.78 2.09
C VAL A 197 -17.92 21.67 1.50
N ASP A 198 -19.18 21.35 1.79
CA ASP A 198 -20.33 22.16 1.36
C ASP A 198 -20.41 23.53 2.06
N ASN A 199 -19.79 23.66 3.23
CA ASN A 199 -19.81 24.90 4.02
C ASN A 199 -18.76 25.94 3.57
N VAL A 200 -17.83 25.57 2.68
CA VAL A 200 -16.78 26.46 2.16
C VAL A 200 -17.25 27.23 0.92
N ASN A 201 -18.32 26.77 0.25
CA ASN A 201 -18.88 27.41 -0.96
C ASN A 201 -20.19 28.18 -0.71
N ALA A 202 -20.61 28.35 0.54
CA ALA A 202 -21.77 29.19 0.85
C ALA A 202 -21.42 30.67 0.61
N PRO A 203 -22.15 31.40 -0.26
CA PRO A 203 -21.94 32.84 -0.39
C PRO A 203 -22.27 33.52 0.95
N PRO A 204 -21.56 34.61 1.30
CA PRO A 204 -21.82 35.32 2.54
C PRO A 204 -23.27 35.80 2.58
N PRO A 205 -23.93 35.77 3.75
CA PRO A 205 -25.33 36.15 3.87
C PRO A 205 -25.48 37.64 3.54
N ASN A 206 -26.45 37.94 2.66
CA ASN A 206 -27.04 39.26 2.48
C ASN A 206 -28.36 39.34 3.25
#